data_AF-A0A920V1V4-F1
#
_entry.id   AF-A0A920V1V4-F1
#
_cell.length_a   1.000
_cell.length_b   1.000
_cell.length_c   1.000
_cell.angle_alpha   90.00
_cell.angle_beta   90.00
_cell.angle_gamma   90.00
#
_symmetry.space_group_name_H-M   'P 1'
#
loop_
_entity.id
_entity.type
_entity.pdbx_description
1 polymer ?
#
loop_
_entity_poly.entity_id
_entity_poly.type
_entity_poly.pdbx_seq_one_letter_code
_entity_poly.pdbx_strand_id
1 'polypeptide(L)'
;MPSESDVRMQVFAHLTSGFTGIGYFTYEDQQGPAMISNATRQRRPIYYHVARLNQEVLNVGQALRFLKSTDVRYVAGPGNPVPSAATAWKPGAGGDRLIRSIVIEGATREPSPWRDILVGFFKDDQGGDYFMLTNLWHGEGMSSARRSVTVTLKLQPGVSAIGRLSRKTGQAEMLSVKGDEFEVTLPGGTGELLRFGSAAFPGLDRKN
;
A
#
# COMPACT_ATOMS: atom_id res chain seq x y z
N MET A 1 -13.36 4.93 17.50
CA MET A 1 -13.62 4.73 16.04
C MET A 1 -12.27 4.78 15.34
N PRO A 2 -12.01 3.91 14.34
CA PRO A 2 -10.79 3.99 13.55
C PRO A 2 -10.60 5.38 12.93
N SER A 3 -9.36 5.86 12.94
CA SER A 3 -8.94 7.08 12.24
C SER A 3 -8.91 6.89 10.72
N GLU A 4 -8.67 7.96 9.98
CA GLU A 4 -8.42 7.88 8.54
C GLU A 4 -7.24 6.95 8.24
N SER A 5 -6.12 7.11 8.96
CA SER A 5 -4.93 6.30 8.72
C SER A 5 -5.14 4.83 9.08
N ASP A 6 -5.95 4.54 10.11
CA ASP A 6 -6.22 3.18 10.57
C ASP A 6 -7.02 2.39 9.53
N VAL A 7 -8.12 2.96 9.03
CA VAL A 7 -8.97 2.27 8.05
C VAL A 7 -8.25 2.05 6.73
N ARG A 8 -7.41 3.02 6.33
CA ARG A 8 -6.56 2.87 5.14
C ARG A 8 -5.54 1.76 5.34
N MET A 9 -4.84 1.74 6.47
CA MET A 9 -3.84 0.72 6.78
C MET A 9 -4.45 -0.67 6.71
N GLN A 10 -5.62 -0.86 7.34
CA GLN A 10 -6.35 -2.11 7.28
C GLN A 10 -6.61 -2.53 5.83
N VAL A 11 -7.20 -1.68 5.00
CA VAL A 11 -7.54 -2.04 3.62
C VAL A 11 -6.30 -2.27 2.76
N PHE A 12 -5.33 -1.35 2.74
CA PHE A 12 -4.16 -1.48 1.88
C PHE A 12 -3.24 -2.64 2.29
N ALA A 13 -3.18 -3.01 3.57
CA ALA A 13 -2.47 -4.22 3.99
C ALA A 13 -3.09 -5.49 3.38
N HIS A 14 -4.42 -5.56 3.28
CA HIS A 14 -5.09 -6.67 2.60
C HIS A 14 -4.85 -6.64 1.08
N LEU A 15 -4.94 -5.47 0.44
CA LEU A 15 -4.63 -5.34 -0.99
C LEU A 15 -3.18 -5.76 -1.31
N THR A 16 -2.23 -5.35 -0.47
CA THR A 16 -0.82 -5.76 -0.55
C THR A 16 -0.65 -7.27 -0.40
N SER A 17 -1.55 -7.90 0.35
CA SER A 17 -1.56 -9.35 0.55
C SER A 17 -2.34 -10.11 -0.53
N GLY A 18 -2.78 -9.44 -1.61
CA GLY A 18 -3.46 -10.07 -2.74
C GLY A 18 -4.96 -10.26 -2.58
N PHE A 19 -5.60 -9.69 -1.55
CA PHE A 19 -7.04 -9.72 -1.44
C PHE A 19 -7.66 -8.79 -2.49
N THR A 20 -8.66 -9.29 -3.21
CA THR A 20 -9.35 -8.57 -4.30
C THR A 20 -10.77 -8.12 -3.94
N GLY A 21 -11.23 -8.44 -2.72
CA GLY A 21 -12.52 -8.02 -2.17
C GLY A 21 -12.37 -7.51 -0.75
N ILE A 22 -13.05 -6.42 -0.43
CA ILE A 22 -13.04 -5.76 0.88
C ILE A 22 -14.47 -5.58 1.36
N GLY A 23 -14.77 -6.10 2.55
CA GLY A 23 -16.04 -5.92 3.25
C GLY A 23 -15.83 -5.22 4.58
N TYR A 24 -16.68 -4.24 4.91
CA TYR A 24 -16.65 -3.53 6.19
C TYR A 24 -17.75 -4.04 7.10
N PHE A 25 -17.40 -4.37 8.35
CA PHE A 25 -18.34 -4.78 9.39
C PHE A 25 -18.31 -3.75 10.54
N THR A 26 -19.37 -3.00 10.84
CA THR A 26 -20.71 -2.93 10.20
C THR A 26 -21.02 -1.59 9.54
N TYR A 27 -21.99 -1.59 8.63
CA TYR A 27 -22.48 -0.38 7.98
C TYR A 27 -23.27 0.52 8.95
N GLU A 28 -24.09 -0.09 9.79
CA GLU A 28 -24.90 0.55 10.83
C GLU A 28 -24.58 -0.02 12.23
N ASP A 29 -24.91 0.73 13.30
CA ASP A 29 -24.38 0.50 14.65
C ASP A 29 -25.18 -0.48 15.54
N GLN A 30 -26.09 -1.29 14.98
CA GLN A 30 -26.84 -2.30 15.71
C GLN A 30 -25.94 -3.38 16.35
N GLN A 31 -24.77 -3.65 15.75
CA GLN A 31 -23.84 -4.69 16.22
C GLN A 31 -22.49 -4.13 16.69
N GLY A 32 -22.34 -2.81 16.79
CA GLY A 32 -21.10 -2.18 17.26
C GLY A 32 -20.79 -0.84 16.59
N PRO A 33 -19.56 -0.32 16.75
CA PRO A 33 -19.15 0.93 16.12
C PRO A 33 -19.18 0.83 14.59
N ALA A 34 -19.94 1.73 13.93
CA ALA A 34 -20.23 1.62 12.50
C ALA A 34 -20.06 2.94 11.72
N MET A 35 -20.31 2.91 10.42
CA MET A 35 -20.24 4.09 9.55
C MET A 35 -21.45 5.03 9.70
N ILE A 36 -22.63 4.47 9.95
CA ILE A 36 -23.88 5.21 10.11
C ILE A 36 -24.49 4.87 11.46
N SER A 37 -25.08 5.84 12.14
CA SER A 37 -25.92 5.54 13.30
C SER A 37 -27.27 5.02 12.86
N ASN A 38 -27.71 3.87 13.39
CA ASN A 38 -29.00 3.29 13.09
C ASN A 38 -30.14 4.15 13.66
N ALA A 39 -29.97 4.67 14.88
CA ALA A 39 -30.97 5.48 15.56
C ALA A 39 -31.21 6.84 14.87
N THR A 40 -30.15 7.54 14.49
CA THR A 40 -30.27 8.90 13.92
C THR A 40 -30.16 8.95 12.41
N ARG A 41 -29.76 7.84 11.77
CA ARG A 41 -29.42 7.74 10.34
C ARG A 41 -28.31 8.69 9.90
N GLN A 42 -27.57 9.29 10.84
CA GLN A 42 -26.49 10.22 10.55
C GLN A 42 -25.18 9.48 10.25
N ARG A 43 -24.45 10.00 9.26
CA ARG A 43 -23.12 9.52 8.88
C ARG A 43 -22.09 9.96 9.93
N ARG A 44 -21.24 9.04 10.36
CA ARG A 44 -20.10 9.29 11.26
C ARG A 44 -18.84 9.63 10.44
N PRO A 45 -17.79 10.23 11.02
CA PRO A 45 -16.57 10.60 10.28
C PRO A 45 -15.96 9.45 9.45
N ILE A 46 -15.95 8.22 9.98
CA ILE A 46 -15.45 7.04 9.27
C ILE A 46 -16.16 6.76 7.93
N TYR A 47 -17.44 7.11 7.79
CA TYR A 47 -18.18 6.97 6.54
C TYR A 47 -17.45 7.71 5.41
N TYR A 48 -17.02 8.95 5.68
CA TYR A 48 -16.33 9.77 4.69
C TYR A 48 -14.89 9.31 4.44
N HIS A 49 -14.23 8.74 5.45
CA HIS A 49 -12.92 8.09 5.27
C HIS A 49 -13.03 6.89 4.34
N VAL A 50 -13.97 5.99 4.60
CA VAL A 50 -14.25 4.79 3.78
C VAL A 50 -14.71 5.17 2.37
N ALA A 51 -15.59 6.16 2.22
CA ALA A 51 -16.06 6.60 0.90
C ALA A 51 -14.89 7.08 0.01
N ARG A 52 -13.96 7.88 0.57
CA ARG A 52 -12.76 8.31 -0.17
C ARG A 52 -11.80 7.16 -0.44
N LEU A 53 -11.58 6.30 0.55
CA LEU A 53 -10.75 5.11 0.40
C LEU A 53 -11.27 4.19 -0.70
N ASN A 54 -12.58 3.95 -0.77
CA ASN A 54 -13.18 3.09 -1.79
C ASN A 54 -12.88 3.58 -3.22
N GLN A 55 -12.83 4.90 -3.45
CA GLN A 55 -12.42 5.42 -4.75
C GLN A 55 -10.97 5.05 -5.09
N GLU A 56 -10.08 5.10 -4.10
CA GLU A 56 -8.68 4.70 -4.29
C GLU A 56 -8.54 3.19 -4.53
N VAL A 57 -9.31 2.38 -3.79
CA VAL A 57 -9.39 0.92 -3.99
C VAL A 57 -9.91 0.58 -5.38
N LEU A 58 -10.94 1.28 -5.87
CA LEU A 58 -11.44 1.10 -7.23
C LEU A 58 -10.35 1.41 -8.26
N ASN A 59 -9.62 2.51 -8.08
CA ASN A 59 -8.58 2.94 -9.01
C ASN A 59 -7.45 1.91 -9.13
N VAL A 60 -6.92 1.40 -8.01
CA VAL A 60 -5.84 0.38 -8.03
C VAL A 60 -6.38 -1.02 -8.35
N GLY A 61 -7.62 -1.30 -7.94
CA GLY A 61 -8.32 -2.57 -8.14
C GLY A 61 -8.60 -2.90 -9.60
N GLN A 62 -8.57 -1.91 -10.50
CA GLN A 62 -8.61 -2.11 -11.95
C GLN A 62 -7.52 -3.10 -12.41
N ALA A 63 -6.31 -2.96 -11.85
CA ALA A 63 -5.19 -3.84 -12.16
C ALA A 63 -5.04 -4.98 -11.18
N LEU A 64 -5.15 -4.71 -9.87
CA LEU A 64 -4.83 -5.68 -8.82
C LEU A 64 -5.64 -6.99 -8.93
N ARG A 65 -6.87 -6.96 -9.44
CA ARG A 65 -7.69 -8.16 -9.64
C ARG A 65 -7.16 -9.14 -10.68
N PHE A 66 -6.24 -8.70 -11.54
CA PHE A 66 -5.55 -9.51 -12.56
C PHE A 66 -4.14 -9.91 -12.10
N LEU A 67 -3.76 -9.61 -10.87
CA LEU A 67 -2.45 -9.89 -10.32
C LEU A 67 -2.54 -11.02 -9.30
N LYS A 68 -1.73 -12.06 -9.47
CA LYS A 68 -1.56 -13.14 -8.50
C LYS A 68 -0.49 -12.76 -7.49
N SER A 69 -0.83 -12.71 -6.20
CA SER A 69 0.17 -12.54 -5.14
C SER A 69 1.12 -13.73 -5.10
N THR A 70 2.42 -13.45 -5.05
CA THR A 70 3.48 -14.47 -5.00
C THR A 70 4.22 -14.48 -3.67
N ASP A 71 4.25 -13.36 -2.96
CA ASP A 71 4.93 -13.24 -1.68
C ASP A 71 4.49 -11.96 -0.94
N VAL A 72 4.59 -11.96 0.39
CA VAL A 72 4.30 -10.79 1.25
C VAL A 72 5.37 -10.72 2.34
N ARG A 73 6.02 -9.57 2.47
CA ARG A 73 7.15 -9.37 3.39
C ARG A 73 7.00 -8.11 4.22
N TYR A 74 7.54 -8.16 5.42
CA TYR A 74 7.54 -7.07 6.39
C TYR A 74 8.88 -6.36 6.42
N VAL A 75 8.88 -5.04 6.27
CA VAL A 75 10.05 -4.18 6.41
C VAL A 75 9.89 -3.40 7.70
N ALA A 76 10.53 -3.88 8.76
CA ALA A 76 10.51 -3.19 10.04
C ALA A 76 11.34 -1.91 9.97
N GLY A 77 10.81 -0.83 10.54
CA GLY A 77 11.56 0.38 10.81
C GLY A 77 12.71 0.11 11.79
N PRO A 78 13.77 0.93 11.74
CA PRO A 78 14.87 0.85 12.70
C PRO A 78 14.37 0.76 14.15
N GLY A 79 14.86 -0.25 14.88
CA GLY A 79 14.47 -0.53 16.27
C GLY A 79 13.15 -1.29 16.44
N ASN A 80 12.29 -1.36 15.42
CA ASN A 80 11.04 -2.12 15.51
C ASN A 80 11.29 -3.63 15.33
N PRO A 81 10.63 -4.50 16.10
CA PRO A 81 10.65 -5.93 15.85
C PRO A 81 9.76 -6.29 14.65
N VAL A 82 10.13 -7.33 13.91
CA VAL A 82 9.23 -7.96 12.95
C VAL A 82 8.18 -8.77 13.72
N PRO A 83 6.87 -8.63 13.44
CA PRO A 83 5.84 -9.45 14.09
C PRO A 83 6.09 -10.94 13.88
N SER A 84 5.84 -11.77 14.90
CA SER A 84 6.17 -13.21 14.86
C SER A 84 5.46 -14.00 13.75
N ALA A 85 4.27 -13.57 13.34
CA ALA A 85 3.52 -14.17 12.24
C ALA A 85 3.91 -13.63 10.85
N ALA A 86 4.79 -12.62 10.79
CA ALA A 86 5.25 -12.02 9.55
C ALA A 86 6.65 -12.52 9.19
N THR A 87 6.97 -12.54 7.90
CA THR A 87 8.34 -12.79 7.46
C THR A 87 9.02 -11.49 7.06
N ALA A 88 10.20 -11.24 7.62
CA ALA A 88 11.02 -10.10 7.27
C ALA A 88 11.37 -10.08 5.78
N TRP A 89 11.38 -8.90 5.18
CA TRP A 89 11.87 -8.71 3.82
C TRP A 89 13.39 -8.92 3.77
N LYS A 90 13.84 -9.58 2.70
CA LYS A 90 15.25 -9.74 2.33
C LYS A 90 15.36 -9.64 0.81
N PRO A 91 16.52 -9.24 0.26
CA PRO A 91 16.75 -9.29 -1.18
C PRO A 91 16.47 -10.70 -1.72
N GLY A 92 15.78 -10.80 -2.87
CA GLY A 92 15.31 -12.09 -3.41
C GLY A 92 13.87 -12.47 -3.07
N ALA A 93 13.21 -11.73 -2.17
CA ALA A 93 11.80 -11.97 -1.83
C ALA A 93 10.89 -11.92 -3.06
N GLY A 94 9.88 -12.79 -3.13
CA GLY A 94 8.99 -12.89 -4.29
C GLY A 94 9.66 -13.33 -5.59
N GLY A 95 10.93 -13.76 -5.54
CA GLY A 95 11.76 -13.97 -6.72
C GLY A 95 12.29 -12.66 -7.33
N ASP A 96 12.04 -11.51 -6.72
CA ASP A 96 12.55 -10.22 -7.15
C ASP A 96 14.08 -10.17 -7.03
N ARG A 97 14.73 -9.73 -8.09
CA ARG A 97 16.19 -9.54 -8.14
C ARG A 97 16.58 -8.07 -8.26
N LEU A 98 15.59 -7.17 -8.38
CA LEU A 98 15.80 -5.78 -8.72
C LEU A 98 15.90 -4.88 -7.48
N ILE A 99 15.28 -5.21 -6.35
CA ILE A 99 15.40 -4.45 -5.09
C ILE A 99 16.55 -5.03 -4.27
N ARG A 100 17.57 -4.20 -4.01
CA ARG A 100 18.73 -4.54 -3.17
C ARG A 100 18.52 -4.14 -1.72
N SER A 101 17.81 -3.05 -1.46
CA SER A 101 17.40 -2.66 -0.11
C SER A 101 16.17 -1.77 -0.13
N ILE A 102 15.46 -1.75 1.01
CA ILE A 102 14.32 -0.88 1.28
C ILE A 102 14.66 -0.11 2.56
N VAL A 103 14.68 1.22 2.47
CA VAL A 103 15.02 2.11 3.58
C VAL A 103 13.81 2.97 3.91
N ILE A 104 13.44 3.00 5.20
CA ILE A 104 12.40 3.88 5.72
C ILE A 104 13.07 5.17 6.19
N GLU A 105 12.89 6.25 5.43
CA GLU A 105 13.60 7.51 5.67
C GLU A 105 13.14 8.22 6.94
N GLY A 106 14.06 8.95 7.57
CA GLY A 106 13.81 9.74 8.77
C GLY A 106 13.43 8.91 10.01
N ALA A 107 13.64 7.60 9.99
CA ALA A 107 13.53 6.76 11.16
C ALA A 107 14.81 6.85 12.00
N THR A 108 14.66 7.08 13.30
CA THR A 108 15.78 7.13 14.25
C THR A 108 16.09 5.73 14.78
N ARG A 109 17.19 5.55 15.52
CA ARG A 109 17.48 4.26 16.19
C ARG A 109 16.45 3.89 17.25
N GLU A 110 15.69 4.87 17.74
CA GLU A 110 14.60 4.61 18.67
C GLU A 110 13.38 4.07 17.91
N PRO A 111 12.79 2.96 18.37
CA PRO A 111 11.63 2.36 17.72
C PRO A 111 10.50 3.38 17.61
N SER A 112 9.98 3.58 16.40
CA SER A 112 8.74 4.31 16.16
C SER A 112 7.65 3.29 15.87
N PRO A 113 6.78 2.96 16.84
CA PRO A 113 5.82 1.87 16.70
C PRO A 113 5.03 1.96 15.40
N TRP A 114 4.97 0.84 14.68
CA TRP A 114 4.25 0.68 13.42
C TRP A 114 4.74 1.54 12.26
N ARG A 115 5.85 2.28 12.41
CA ARG A 115 6.51 2.98 11.29
C ARG A 115 7.29 1.98 10.44
N ASP A 116 6.55 1.06 9.86
CA ASP A 116 6.99 -0.10 9.11
C ASP A 116 6.36 -0.06 7.72
N ILE A 117 6.88 -0.86 6.79
CA ILE A 117 6.33 -1.03 5.45
C ILE A 117 5.97 -2.50 5.23
N LEU A 118 4.83 -2.75 4.58
CA LEU A 118 4.49 -4.05 4.02
C LEU A 118 4.80 -4.03 2.51
N VAL A 119 5.39 -5.12 2.02
CA VAL A 119 5.71 -5.31 0.60
C VAL A 119 4.97 -6.53 0.10
N GLY A 120 4.13 -6.37 -0.90
CA GLY A 120 3.47 -7.45 -1.62
C GLY A 120 4.09 -7.60 -3.00
N PHE A 121 4.37 -8.83 -3.42
CA PHE A 121 4.85 -9.15 -4.76
C PHE A 121 3.76 -9.85 -5.55
N PHE A 122 3.69 -9.55 -6.85
CA PHE A 122 2.66 -10.10 -7.72
C PHE A 122 3.18 -10.39 -9.12
N LYS A 123 2.49 -11.32 -9.79
CA LYS A 123 2.64 -11.58 -11.22
C LYS A 123 1.31 -11.45 -11.96
N ASP A 124 1.33 -10.92 -13.17
CA ASP A 124 0.21 -11.04 -14.10
C ASP A 124 0.28 -12.36 -14.90
N ASP A 125 -0.77 -12.66 -15.67
CA ASP A 125 -0.86 -13.86 -16.51
C ASP A 125 0.16 -13.88 -17.67
N GLN A 126 0.77 -12.74 -18.00
CA GLN A 126 1.82 -12.60 -19.00
C GLN A 126 3.22 -12.69 -18.38
N GLY A 127 3.32 -12.95 -17.08
CA GLY A 127 4.57 -13.08 -16.34
C GLY A 127 5.20 -11.75 -15.90
N GLY A 128 4.51 -10.62 -16.07
CA GLY A 128 4.94 -9.31 -15.62
C GLY A 128 5.06 -9.22 -14.10
N ASP A 129 6.12 -8.60 -13.61
CA ASP A 129 6.41 -8.45 -12.18
C ASP A 129 5.90 -7.10 -11.64
N TYR A 130 5.15 -7.16 -10.55
CA TYR A 130 4.59 -6.02 -9.86
C TYR A 130 4.85 -6.13 -8.36
N PHE A 131 4.83 -4.99 -7.68
CA PHE A 131 4.89 -4.97 -6.23
C PHE A 131 4.06 -3.82 -5.67
N MET A 132 3.57 -3.97 -4.44
CA MET A 132 2.88 -2.91 -3.72
C MET A 132 3.65 -2.63 -2.43
N LEU A 133 3.93 -1.36 -2.18
CA LEU A 133 4.44 -0.87 -0.90
C LEU A 133 3.28 -0.27 -0.12
N THR A 134 3.09 -0.68 1.13
CA THR A 134 2.07 -0.12 2.03
C THR A 134 2.69 0.41 3.30
N ASN A 135 2.37 1.66 3.62
CA ASN A 135 2.79 2.29 4.86
C ASN A 135 1.92 1.82 6.02
N LEU A 136 2.52 1.11 6.97
CA LEU A 136 1.85 0.61 8.15
C LEU A 136 1.77 1.65 9.27
N TRP A 137 2.34 2.84 9.11
CA TRP A 137 2.29 3.89 10.13
C TRP A 137 0.89 4.51 10.18
N HIS A 138 0.20 4.27 11.29
CA HIS A 138 -1.16 4.73 11.57
C HIS A 138 -1.29 5.15 13.03
N GLY A 139 -2.51 5.41 13.51
CA GLY A 139 -2.77 5.67 14.91
C GLY A 139 -4.08 6.39 15.17
N GLU A 140 -4.54 6.31 16.41
CA GLU A 140 -5.77 6.92 16.85
C GLU A 140 -5.78 8.44 16.58
N GLY A 141 -6.88 8.94 16.00
CA GLY A 141 -7.05 10.35 15.66
C GLY A 141 -6.10 10.89 14.58
N MET A 142 -5.26 10.05 13.96
CA MET A 142 -4.28 10.50 12.98
C MET A 142 -4.82 10.51 11.55
N SER A 143 -4.53 11.58 10.82
CA SER A 143 -4.76 11.64 9.38
C SER A 143 -3.63 10.94 8.62
N SER A 144 -3.91 10.49 7.40
CA SER A 144 -2.88 9.89 6.55
C SER A 144 -1.73 10.86 6.26
N ALA A 145 -2.03 12.15 6.07
CA ALA A 145 -0.99 13.15 5.82
C ALA A 145 0.04 13.23 6.95
N ARG A 146 -0.41 13.20 8.22
CA ARG A 146 0.47 13.28 9.40
C ARG A 146 1.31 12.03 9.64
N ARG A 147 0.95 10.91 9.02
CA ARG A 147 1.64 9.61 9.14
C ARG A 147 2.36 9.23 7.84
N SER A 148 2.70 10.22 7.01
CA SER A 148 3.44 9.96 5.77
C SER A 148 4.84 9.43 6.05
N VAL A 149 5.26 8.46 5.24
CA VAL A 149 6.61 7.87 5.28
C VAL A 149 7.22 7.96 3.89
N THR A 150 8.46 8.42 3.82
CA THR A 150 9.26 8.32 2.61
C THR A 150 10.05 7.02 2.65
N VAL A 151 10.03 6.29 1.54
CA VAL A 151 10.74 5.01 1.37
C VAL A 151 11.69 5.15 0.19
N THR A 152 12.95 4.78 0.41
CA THR A 152 13.97 4.72 -0.63
C THR A 152 14.25 3.27 -0.96
N LEU A 153 14.07 2.89 -2.23
CA LEU A 153 14.50 1.61 -2.78
C LEU A 153 15.88 1.78 -3.40
N LYS A 154 16.84 0.96 -3.00
CA LYS A 154 18.08 0.78 -3.77
C LYS A 154 17.86 -0.32 -4.78
N LEU A 155 17.95 0.03 -6.06
CA LEU A 155 17.66 -0.87 -7.17
C LEU A 155 18.94 -1.41 -7.78
N GLN A 156 18.84 -2.49 -8.57
CA GLN A 156 19.95 -2.96 -9.39
C GLN A 156 20.34 -1.90 -10.43
N PRO A 157 21.63 -1.82 -10.81
CA PRO A 157 22.06 -0.98 -11.92
C PRO A 157 21.28 -1.29 -13.20
N GLY A 158 20.87 -0.25 -13.93
CA GLY A 158 20.12 -0.38 -15.18
C GLY A 158 18.60 -0.24 -15.04
N VAL A 159 18.05 -0.27 -13.82
CA VAL A 159 16.65 0.11 -13.60
C VAL A 159 16.55 1.63 -13.65
N SER A 160 16.02 2.18 -14.75
CA SER A 160 15.94 3.62 -14.97
C SER A 160 14.57 4.23 -14.67
N ALA A 161 13.53 3.41 -14.55
CA ALA A 161 12.17 3.88 -14.31
C ALA A 161 11.28 2.85 -13.61
N ILE A 162 10.26 3.36 -12.92
CA ILE A 162 9.20 2.59 -12.26
C ILE A 162 7.85 3.14 -12.69
N GLY A 163 6.97 2.29 -13.18
CA GLY A 163 5.56 2.62 -13.38
C GLY A 163 4.81 2.58 -12.06
N ARG A 164 3.92 3.54 -11.84
CA ARG A 164 3.00 3.62 -10.71
C ARG A 164 1.57 3.67 -11.21
N LEU A 165 0.70 2.86 -10.65
CA LEU A 165 -0.74 3.05 -10.81
C LEU A 165 -1.23 4.02 -9.73
N SER A 166 -1.52 5.25 -10.12
CA SER A 166 -1.96 6.29 -9.18
C SER A 166 -3.30 5.91 -8.56
N ARG A 167 -3.29 5.63 -7.25
CA ARG A 167 -4.52 5.38 -6.47
C ARG A 167 -5.48 6.57 -6.50
N LYS A 168 -5.01 7.79 -6.78
CA LYS A 168 -5.86 8.99 -6.81
C LYS A 168 -6.61 9.12 -8.13
N THR A 169 -5.96 8.83 -9.25
CA THR A 169 -6.51 9.08 -10.60
C THR A 169 -6.89 7.81 -11.36
N GLY A 170 -6.39 6.64 -10.92
CA GLY A 170 -6.52 5.38 -11.66
C GLY A 170 -5.69 5.33 -12.94
N GLN A 171 -4.78 6.29 -13.14
CA GLN A 171 -3.91 6.35 -14.31
C GLN A 171 -2.52 5.82 -13.98
N ALA A 172 -1.90 5.18 -14.97
CA ALA A 172 -0.54 4.73 -14.87
C ALA A 172 0.44 5.85 -15.25
N GLU A 173 1.49 6.01 -14.46
CA GLU A 173 2.47 7.07 -14.57
C GLU A 173 3.88 6.48 -14.53
N MET A 174 4.80 7.00 -15.35
CA MET A 174 6.21 6.63 -15.28
C MET A 174 6.95 7.59 -14.35
N LEU A 175 7.68 7.02 -13.39
CA LEU A 175 8.54 7.73 -12.45
C LEU A 175 10.00 7.40 -12.77
N SER A 176 10.87 8.41 -12.74
CA SER A 176 12.30 8.23 -12.97
C SER A 176 13.02 7.70 -11.72
N VAL A 177 14.01 6.85 -11.94
CA VAL A 177 14.98 6.42 -10.93
C VAL A 177 16.19 7.33 -11.02
N LYS A 178 16.68 7.83 -9.89
CA LYS A 178 17.85 8.71 -9.83
C LYS A 178 19.08 7.88 -9.46
N GLY A 179 19.94 7.61 -10.44
CA GLY A 179 21.05 6.67 -10.25
C GLY A 179 20.52 5.27 -10.02
N ASP A 180 20.70 4.73 -8.82
CA ASP A 180 20.15 3.45 -8.37
C ASP A 180 19.09 3.60 -7.27
N GLU A 181 18.56 4.81 -7.07
CA GLU A 181 17.60 5.12 -6.02
C GLU A 181 16.23 5.49 -6.59
N PHE A 182 15.20 4.85 -6.06
CA PHE A 182 13.82 5.26 -6.25
C PHE A 182 13.21 5.65 -4.91
N GLU A 183 12.75 6.89 -4.82
CA GLU A 183 12.10 7.43 -3.64
C GLU A 183 10.59 7.54 -3.86
N VAL A 184 9.81 7.12 -2.87
CA VAL A 184 8.35 7.26 -2.87
C VAL A 184 7.84 7.65 -1.48
N THR A 185 6.96 8.66 -1.43
CA THR A 185 6.27 9.07 -0.20
C THR A 185 4.88 8.44 -0.15
N LEU A 186 4.65 7.65 0.89
CA LEU A 186 3.41 6.94 1.16
C LEU A 186 2.67 7.62 2.33
N PRO A 187 1.49 8.22 2.11
CA PRO A 187 0.65 8.66 3.22
C PRO A 187 0.30 7.52 4.18
N GLY A 188 0.04 7.85 5.44
CA GLY A 188 -0.27 6.88 6.50
C GLY A 188 -1.39 5.93 6.12
N GLY A 189 -1.12 4.64 6.25
CA GLY A 189 -2.05 3.57 5.92
C GLY A 189 -2.30 3.35 4.43
N THR A 190 -1.66 4.09 3.51
CA THR A 190 -1.88 3.91 2.07
C THR A 190 -0.83 3.02 1.43
N GLY A 191 -1.12 2.53 0.22
CA GLY A 191 -0.16 1.80 -0.59
C GLY A 191 -0.11 2.26 -2.04
N GLU A 192 1.01 1.98 -2.70
CA GLU A 192 1.26 2.30 -4.10
C GLU A 192 1.59 1.02 -4.86
N LEU A 193 0.86 0.75 -5.95
CA LEU A 193 1.10 -0.38 -6.85
C LEU A 193 2.11 0.05 -7.92
N LEU A 194 3.19 -0.71 -8.04
CA LEU A 194 4.39 -0.35 -8.80
C LEU A 194 4.81 -1.49 -9.74
N ARG A 195 5.49 -1.12 -10.82
CA ARG A 195 6.05 -2.02 -11.84
C ARG A 195 7.41 -1.52 -12.31
N PHE A 196 8.39 -2.41 -12.48
CA PHE A 196 9.70 -2.02 -13.01
C PHE A 196 9.64 -1.74 -14.52
N GLY A 197 10.28 -0.65 -14.95
CA GLY A 197 10.55 -0.33 -16.36
C GLY A 197 9.34 -0.06 -17.26
N SER A 198 8.12 -0.14 -16.73
CA SER A 198 6.89 -0.02 -17.52
C SER A 198 5.73 0.51 -16.68
N ALA A 199 4.89 1.34 -17.29
CA ALA A 199 3.60 1.79 -16.75
C ALA A 199 2.42 1.06 -17.39
N ALA A 200 2.64 -0.10 -18.00
CA ALA A 200 1.54 -0.97 -18.39
C ALA A 200 1.04 -1.73 -17.15
N PHE A 201 -0.25 -1.63 -16.86
CA PHE A 201 -0.91 -2.44 -15.84
C PHE A 201 -2.08 -3.17 -16.50
N PRO A 202 -2.33 -4.44 -16.16
CA PRO A 202 -3.45 -5.20 -16.71
C PRO A 202 -4.77 -4.51 -16.37
N GLY A 203 -5.78 -4.65 -17.23
CA GLY A 203 -7.10 -4.07 -16.99
C GLY A 203 -7.20 -2.55 -17.22
N LEU A 204 -6.10 -1.87 -17.59
CA LEU A 204 -6.09 -0.45 -17.98
C LEU A 204 -6.06 -0.27 -19.51
N ASP A 205 -6.50 -1.26 -20.28
CA ASP A 205 -6.51 -1.18 -21.75
C ASP A 205 -7.11 0.14 -22.21
N ARG A 206 -6.36 0.84 -23.07
CA ARG A 206 -6.71 2.16 -23.60
C ARG A 206 -8.13 2.09 -24.11
N LYS A 207 -9.01 2.94 -23.57
CA LYS A 207 -10.25 3.29 -24.26
C LYS A 207 -9.87 3.67 -25.68
N ASN A 208 -10.18 2.80 -26.64
CA ASN A 208 -10.32 3.19 -28.03
C ASN A 208 -11.49 4.17 -28.12
#